data_AF-A0A7X2D7G1-F1
#
_entry.id   AF-A0A7X2D7G1-F1
#
_cell.length_a   1.000
_cell.length_b   1.000
_cell.length_c   1.000
_cell.angle_alpha   90.00
_cell.angle_beta   90.00
_cell.angle_gamma   90.00
#
_symmetry.space_group_name_H-M   'P 1'
#
loop_
_entity.id
_entity.type
_entity.pdbx_description
1 polymer ?
#
loop_
_entity_poly.entity_id
_entity_poly.type
_entity_poly.pdbx_seq_one_letter_code
_entity_poly.pdbx_strand_id
1 'polypeptide(L)'
;CAKAGFMIPESADKYAGKGLAEVCKAVGMPPVLHSGSCVDNSRILIALSEMVKIGGLGNDISELPVAGAAPEWMSEKAISIGQYFVASGVFTVFGIGLPVQGSEVFCRHIFEEFEELFGGMWAAEPDINKMAGLIIDHINKKREKLGISKAKERVLYDMGMRRGLEI
;
A
#
# COMPACT_ATOMS: atom_id res chain seq x y z
N CYS A 1 -0.41 -15.94 -5.61
CA CYS A 1 -1.52 -15.28 -6.34
C CYS A 1 -1.90 -15.98 -7.66
N ALA A 2 -1.00 -16.10 -8.66
CA ALA A 2 -1.34 -16.73 -9.96
C ALA A 2 -1.95 -18.14 -9.83
N LYS A 3 -1.27 -19.04 -9.10
CA LYS A 3 -1.75 -20.42 -8.85
C LYS A 3 -3.09 -20.50 -8.12
N ALA A 4 -3.46 -19.46 -7.36
CA ALA A 4 -4.74 -19.38 -6.65
C ALA A 4 -5.85 -18.73 -7.51
N GLY A 5 -5.55 -18.35 -8.75
CA GLY A 5 -6.51 -17.76 -9.68
C GLY A 5 -6.72 -16.25 -9.53
N PHE A 6 -5.97 -15.53 -8.70
CA PHE A 6 -6.27 -14.10 -8.44
C PHE A 6 -5.88 -13.14 -9.56
N MET A 7 -5.21 -13.63 -10.62
CA MET A 7 -4.68 -12.81 -11.72
C MET A 7 -5.54 -12.91 -13.00
N ILE A 8 -6.81 -13.29 -12.88
CA ILE A 8 -7.78 -13.25 -13.98
C ILE A 8 -8.89 -12.24 -13.68
N PRO A 9 -9.43 -11.51 -14.68
CA PRO A 9 -10.47 -10.49 -14.46
C PRO A 9 -11.68 -11.00 -13.67
N GLU A 10 -12.13 -12.21 -13.95
CA GLU A 10 -13.31 -12.84 -13.35
C GLU A 10 -13.16 -13.06 -11.84
N SER A 11 -11.93 -13.12 -11.34
CA SER A 11 -11.69 -13.25 -9.90
C SER A 11 -12.12 -12.02 -9.10
N ALA A 12 -12.27 -10.86 -9.75
CA ALA A 12 -12.78 -9.67 -9.08
C ALA A 12 -14.21 -9.89 -8.53
N ASP A 13 -15.09 -10.55 -9.28
CA ASP A 13 -16.48 -10.78 -8.87
C ASP A 13 -16.60 -11.68 -7.62
N LYS A 14 -15.62 -12.55 -7.41
CA LYS A 14 -15.61 -13.51 -6.30
C LYS A 14 -14.87 -13.01 -5.06
N TYR A 15 -13.76 -12.29 -5.25
CA TYR A 15 -12.82 -12.00 -4.17
C TYR A 15 -12.71 -10.51 -3.83
N ALA A 16 -13.10 -9.60 -4.73
CA ALA A 16 -13.01 -8.17 -4.49
C ALA A 16 -14.30 -7.62 -3.87
N GLY A 17 -14.16 -6.63 -2.99
CA GLY A 17 -15.30 -5.83 -2.54
C GLY A 17 -15.89 -5.02 -3.69
N LYS A 18 -17.16 -4.60 -3.56
CA LYS A 18 -17.93 -3.91 -4.62
C LYS A 18 -17.16 -2.79 -5.33
N GLY A 19 -16.46 -1.94 -4.57
CA GLY A 19 -15.70 -0.82 -5.14
C GLY A 19 -14.53 -1.27 -6.01
N LEU A 20 -13.72 -2.24 -5.55
CA LEU A 20 -12.61 -2.77 -6.34
C LEU A 20 -13.12 -3.57 -7.56
N ALA A 21 -14.20 -4.34 -7.40
CA ALA A 21 -14.82 -5.08 -8.50
C ALA A 21 -15.32 -4.14 -9.63
N GLU A 22 -15.95 -3.00 -9.27
CA GLU A 22 -16.36 -1.97 -10.24
C GLU A 22 -15.16 -1.43 -11.03
N VAL A 23 -14.06 -1.11 -10.33
CA VAL A 23 -12.83 -0.61 -10.97
C VAL A 23 -12.19 -1.67 -11.87
N CYS A 24 -12.06 -2.92 -11.40
CA CYS A 24 -11.54 -4.04 -12.18
C CYS A 24 -12.35 -4.26 -13.48
N LYS A 25 -13.69 -4.22 -13.38
CA LYS A 25 -14.59 -4.39 -14.54
C LYS A 25 -14.49 -3.23 -15.52
N ALA A 26 -14.45 -1.99 -15.02
CA ALA A 26 -14.36 -0.81 -15.87
C ALA A 26 -13.04 -0.74 -16.65
N VAL A 27 -11.93 -1.16 -16.04
CA VAL A 27 -10.59 -1.17 -16.65
C VAL A 27 -10.35 -2.45 -17.48
N GLY A 28 -11.03 -3.55 -17.15
CA GLY A 28 -10.76 -4.85 -17.74
C GLY A 28 -9.51 -5.53 -17.17
N MET A 29 -9.27 -5.38 -15.85
CA MET A 29 -8.07 -5.88 -15.18
C MET A 29 -8.40 -6.84 -14.02
N PRO A 30 -7.48 -7.76 -13.66
CA PRO A 30 -7.66 -8.64 -12.50
C PRO A 30 -7.52 -7.87 -11.17
N PRO A 31 -8.04 -8.43 -10.05
CA PRO A 31 -7.91 -7.82 -8.73
C PRO A 31 -6.47 -7.86 -8.17
N VAL A 32 -5.61 -8.72 -8.72
CA VAL A 32 -4.17 -8.74 -8.41
C VAL A 32 -3.39 -8.50 -9.70
N LEU A 33 -2.64 -7.40 -9.74
CA LEU A 33 -1.75 -7.04 -10.83
C LEU A 33 -0.33 -7.58 -10.56
N HIS A 34 0.22 -8.35 -11.49
CA HIS A 34 1.57 -8.90 -11.34
C HIS A 34 2.62 -7.93 -11.89
N SER A 35 3.47 -7.39 -11.02
CA SER A 35 4.52 -6.45 -11.43
C SER A 35 5.84 -7.12 -11.85
N GLY A 36 5.93 -8.45 -11.86
CA GLY A 36 7.13 -9.20 -12.24
C GLY A 36 7.87 -9.86 -11.08
N SER A 37 9.18 -10.02 -11.23
CA SER A 37 10.08 -10.71 -10.29
C SER A 37 10.39 -9.88 -9.03
N CYS A 38 11.16 -10.45 -8.09
CA CYS A 38 11.55 -9.74 -6.86
C CYS A 38 12.30 -8.42 -7.11
N VAL A 39 13.07 -8.31 -8.20
CA VAL A 39 13.75 -7.05 -8.55
C VAL A 39 12.80 -6.01 -9.15
N ASP A 40 11.67 -6.46 -9.69
CA ASP A 40 10.62 -5.59 -10.21
C ASP A 40 9.77 -4.94 -9.12
N ASN A 41 10.03 -5.22 -7.84
CA ASN A 41 9.52 -4.38 -6.73
C ASN A 41 9.94 -2.91 -6.89
N SER A 42 11.06 -2.64 -7.56
CA SER A 42 11.45 -1.29 -7.99
C SER A 42 10.38 -0.59 -8.84
N ARG A 43 9.61 -1.33 -9.66
CA ARG A 43 8.50 -0.78 -10.45
C ARG A 43 7.35 -0.27 -9.58
N ILE A 44 7.15 -0.89 -8.41
CA ILE A 44 6.16 -0.40 -7.44
C ILE A 44 6.58 0.97 -6.93
N LEU A 45 7.86 1.16 -6.56
CA LEU A 45 8.35 2.48 -6.15
C LEU A 45 8.22 3.52 -7.26
N ILE A 46 8.49 3.16 -8.52
CA ILE A 46 8.23 4.05 -9.66
C ILE A 46 6.75 4.45 -9.70
N ALA A 47 5.83 3.49 -9.57
CA ALA A 47 4.40 3.78 -9.54
C ALA A 47 4.01 4.71 -8.39
N LEU A 48 4.56 4.50 -7.19
CA LEU A 48 4.32 5.38 -6.04
C LEU A 48 4.88 6.79 -6.26
N SER A 49 6.09 6.91 -6.80
CA SER A 49 6.68 8.20 -7.16
C SER A 49 5.82 8.94 -8.18
N GLU A 50 5.27 8.26 -9.18
CA GLU A 50 4.39 8.88 -10.18
C GLU A 50 3.00 9.25 -9.60
N MET A 51 2.48 8.50 -8.62
CA MET A 51 1.26 8.86 -7.89
C MET A 51 1.41 10.19 -7.12
N VAL A 52 2.59 10.44 -6.54
CA VAL A 52 2.91 11.72 -5.90
C VAL A 52 3.12 12.79 -6.96
N LYS A 53 4.07 12.56 -7.89
CA LYS A 53 4.55 13.56 -8.84
C LYS A 53 3.49 14.03 -9.84
N ILE A 54 2.71 13.11 -10.39
CA ILE A 54 1.72 13.38 -11.44
C ILE A 54 0.31 13.23 -10.91
N GLY A 55 0.06 12.22 -10.07
CA GLY A 55 -1.25 12.00 -9.46
C GLY A 55 -1.65 13.06 -8.43
N GLY A 56 -0.67 13.78 -7.86
CA GLY A 56 -0.91 14.82 -6.85
C GLY A 56 -1.51 14.28 -5.55
N LEU A 57 -1.39 12.98 -5.29
CA LEU A 57 -1.88 12.36 -4.07
C LEU A 57 -0.82 12.54 -2.98
N GLY A 58 -0.94 13.62 -2.21
CA GLY A 58 0.08 14.00 -1.23
C GLY A 58 1.35 14.56 -1.86
N ASN A 59 2.36 14.84 -1.03
CA ASN A 59 3.65 15.43 -1.42
C ASN A 59 4.83 14.46 -1.32
N ASP A 60 4.64 13.31 -0.67
CA ASP A 60 5.66 12.28 -0.47
C ASP A 60 5.03 10.87 -0.43
N ILE A 61 5.82 9.83 -0.74
CA ILE A 61 5.35 8.44 -0.72
C ILE A 61 4.82 8.06 0.67
N SER A 62 5.41 8.60 1.74
CA SER A 62 4.96 8.36 3.11
C SER A 62 3.55 8.86 3.39
N GLU A 63 2.98 9.75 2.59
CA GLU A 63 1.61 10.22 2.76
C GLU A 63 0.59 9.30 2.07
N LEU A 64 1.05 8.45 1.14
CA LEU A 64 0.19 7.58 0.36
C LEU A 64 -0.45 6.49 1.22
N PRO A 65 -1.71 6.10 0.93
CA PRO A 65 -2.39 5.00 1.61
C PRO A 65 -1.97 3.64 1.03
N VAL A 66 -0.69 3.31 1.18
CA VAL A 66 -0.04 2.10 0.64
C VAL A 66 0.75 1.38 1.73
N ALA A 67 0.77 0.05 1.66
CA ALA A 67 1.57 -0.80 2.54
C ALA A 67 2.30 -1.88 1.74
N GLY A 68 3.49 -2.26 2.21
CA GLY A 68 4.22 -3.45 1.80
C GLY A 68 3.88 -4.63 2.69
N ALA A 69 3.90 -5.84 2.13
CA ALA A 69 3.71 -7.06 2.89
C ALA A 69 4.61 -8.18 2.36
N ALA A 70 5.30 -8.86 3.29
CA ALA A 70 6.06 -10.07 3.03
C ALA A 70 5.56 -11.20 3.97
N PRO A 71 4.39 -11.80 3.67
CA PRO A 71 3.72 -12.72 4.59
C PRO A 71 4.51 -14.00 4.85
N GLU A 72 5.26 -14.47 3.84
CA GLU A 72 6.00 -15.74 3.87
C GLU A 72 7.48 -15.50 3.52
N TRP A 73 8.09 -14.45 4.09
CA TRP A 73 9.47 -14.10 3.78
C TRP A 73 10.44 -15.20 4.23
N MET A 74 11.51 -15.45 3.46
CA MET A 74 12.48 -16.50 3.77
C MET A 74 13.92 -16.03 3.55
N SER A 75 14.19 -15.38 2.41
CA SER A 75 15.56 -14.98 2.06
C SER A 75 15.89 -13.59 2.60
N GLU A 76 17.17 -13.33 2.87
CA GLU A 76 17.72 -12.02 3.24
C GLU A 76 17.34 -10.91 2.24
N LYS A 77 17.16 -11.26 0.95
CA LYS A 77 16.66 -10.31 -0.05
C LYS A 77 15.31 -9.69 0.32
N ALA A 78 14.44 -10.44 0.99
CA ALA A 78 13.13 -9.92 1.42
C ALA A 78 13.28 -8.87 2.54
N ILE A 79 14.26 -9.05 3.44
CA ILE A 79 14.63 -8.08 4.47
C ILE A 79 15.17 -6.80 3.82
N SER A 80 16.07 -6.93 2.84
CA SER A 80 16.57 -5.78 2.08
C SER A 80 15.45 -5.04 1.34
N ILE A 81 14.49 -5.79 0.77
CA ILE A 81 13.32 -5.20 0.08
C ILE A 81 12.44 -4.41 1.04
N GLY A 82 12.07 -5.01 2.17
CA GLY A 82 11.28 -4.29 3.16
C GLY A 82 12.02 -3.08 3.72
N GLN A 83 13.34 -3.16 3.90
CA GLN A 83 14.12 -2.01 4.36
C GLN A 83 14.03 -0.83 3.40
N TYR A 84 14.24 -1.05 2.09
CA TYR A 84 14.18 0.08 1.16
C TYR A 84 12.76 0.58 0.92
N PHE A 85 11.72 -0.26 1.08
CA PHE A 85 10.32 0.18 1.10
C PHE A 85 10.06 1.11 2.28
N VAL A 86 10.48 0.71 3.48
CA VAL A 86 10.35 1.51 4.70
C VAL A 86 11.12 2.81 4.61
N ALA A 87 12.37 2.78 4.14
CA ALA A 87 13.18 3.98 3.94
C ALA A 87 12.60 4.91 2.87
N SER A 88 11.74 4.39 1.98
CA SER A 88 10.98 5.19 0.99
C SER A 88 9.62 5.65 1.52
N GLY A 89 9.30 5.44 2.79
CA GLY A 89 8.05 5.88 3.43
C GLY A 89 6.92 4.87 3.47
N VAL A 90 7.16 3.62 3.04
CA VAL A 90 6.10 2.59 2.98
C VAL A 90 6.12 1.72 4.23
N PHE A 91 5.03 1.72 5.00
CA PHE A 91 4.82 0.75 6.08
C PHE A 91 4.88 -0.67 5.53
N THR A 92 5.71 -1.53 6.14
CA THR A 92 5.95 -2.88 5.63
C THR A 92 5.84 -3.93 6.72
N VAL A 93 4.93 -4.88 6.55
CA VAL A 93 4.66 -5.97 7.50
C VAL A 93 5.25 -7.32 7.04
N PHE A 94 5.89 -8.02 7.98
CA PHE A 94 6.47 -9.35 7.79
C PHE A 94 5.64 -10.41 8.53
N GLY A 95 5.35 -11.53 7.86
CA GLY A 95 4.45 -12.57 8.43
C GLY A 95 5.17 -13.72 9.11
N ILE A 96 6.49 -13.65 9.17
CA ILE A 96 7.32 -14.55 9.95
C ILE A 96 8.13 -13.66 10.89
N GLY A 97 8.35 -14.14 12.12
CA GLY A 97 9.10 -13.41 13.13
C GLY A 97 10.48 -12.97 12.64
N LEU A 98 10.94 -11.81 13.10
CA LEU A 98 12.24 -11.25 12.73
C LEU A 98 13.29 -11.59 13.80
N PRO A 99 14.54 -11.91 13.41
CA PRO A 99 15.61 -12.24 14.34
C PRO A 99 16.21 -10.99 15.01
N VAL A 100 15.35 -10.17 15.63
CA VAL A 100 15.67 -8.84 16.18
C VAL A 100 15.35 -8.71 17.67
N GLN A 101 14.62 -9.70 18.23
CA GLN A 101 14.12 -9.69 19.60
C GLN A 101 15.21 -9.67 20.69
N GLY A 102 16.47 -9.88 20.33
CA GLY A 102 17.60 -9.79 21.27
C GLY A 102 17.95 -8.37 21.71
N SER A 103 17.35 -7.32 21.12
CA SER A 103 17.61 -5.93 21.49
C SER A 103 16.33 -5.10 21.46
N GLU A 104 15.84 -4.69 22.64
CA GLU A 104 14.68 -3.79 22.76
C GLU A 104 14.93 -2.44 22.10
N VAL A 105 16.16 -1.92 22.20
CA VAL A 105 16.56 -0.67 21.55
C VAL A 105 16.41 -0.78 20.04
N PHE A 106 16.86 -1.90 19.45
CA PHE A 106 16.75 -2.11 18.02
C PHE A 106 15.30 -2.34 17.58
N CYS A 107 14.52 -3.11 18.34
CA CYS A 107 13.09 -3.29 18.09
C CYS A 107 12.35 -1.95 18.07
N ARG A 108 12.55 -1.09 19.09
CA ARG A 108 11.93 0.24 19.12
C ARG A 108 12.35 1.09 17.92
N HIS A 109 13.63 1.03 17.56
CA HIS A 109 14.15 1.77 16.42
C HIS A 109 13.42 1.42 15.11
N ILE A 110 13.26 0.13 14.81
CA ILE A 110 12.69 -0.32 13.52
C ILE A 110 11.16 -0.34 13.49
N PHE A 111 10.51 -0.56 14.64
CA PHE A 111 9.05 -0.71 14.74
C PHE A 111 8.34 0.59 15.15
N GLU A 112 9.05 1.61 15.64
CA GLU A 112 8.46 2.88 16.08
C GLU A 112 9.20 4.08 15.49
N GLU A 113 10.49 4.24 15.80
CA GLU A 113 11.28 5.44 15.45
C GLU A 113 11.41 5.63 13.93
N PHE A 114 11.36 4.55 13.14
CA PHE A 114 11.32 4.62 11.68
C PHE A 114 10.11 5.38 11.13
N GLU A 115 8.92 5.33 11.78
CA GLU A 115 7.76 6.11 11.31
C GLU A 115 8.05 7.61 11.37
N GLU A 116 8.82 8.07 12.35
CA GLU A 116 9.22 9.47 12.48
C GLU A 116 10.32 9.86 11.48
N LEU A 117 11.28 8.96 11.23
CA LEU A 117 12.42 9.21 10.35
C LEU A 117 12.06 9.15 8.86
N PHE A 118 11.23 8.18 8.48
CA PHE A 118 10.94 7.88 7.07
C PHE A 118 9.45 8.00 6.72
N GLY A 119 8.54 8.02 7.70
CA GLY A 119 7.09 7.95 7.47
C GLY A 119 6.54 6.54 7.18
N GLY A 120 7.45 5.57 6.99
CA GLY A 120 7.20 4.13 6.98
C GLY A 120 7.93 3.44 8.13
N MET A 121 7.48 2.27 8.53
CA MET A 121 8.11 1.47 9.60
C MET A 121 7.90 -0.02 9.34
N TRP A 122 8.63 -0.85 10.08
CA TRP A 122 8.44 -2.29 10.04
C TRP A 122 7.25 -2.71 10.91
N ALA A 123 6.67 -3.86 10.61
CA ALA A 123 5.83 -4.61 11.54
C ALA A 123 6.10 -6.11 11.37
N ALA A 124 5.85 -6.89 12.42
CA ALA A 124 5.91 -8.35 12.36
C ALA A 124 4.65 -8.93 13.02
N GLU A 125 3.87 -9.68 12.25
CA GLU A 125 2.61 -10.27 12.73
C GLU A 125 2.38 -11.62 12.02
N PRO A 126 2.56 -12.76 12.72
CA PRO A 126 2.39 -14.07 12.12
C PRO A 126 0.93 -14.49 11.90
N ASP A 127 -0.05 -13.88 12.58
CA ASP A 127 -1.46 -14.14 12.29
C ASP A 127 -1.90 -13.37 11.04
N ILE A 128 -2.30 -14.10 9.99
CA ILE A 128 -2.64 -13.52 8.69
C ILE A 128 -3.83 -12.55 8.78
N ASN A 129 -4.80 -12.79 9.67
CA ASN A 129 -5.95 -11.90 9.82
C ASN A 129 -5.55 -10.60 10.52
N LYS A 130 -4.72 -10.69 11.57
CA LYS A 130 -4.17 -9.51 12.24
C LYS A 130 -3.26 -8.71 11.33
N MET A 131 -2.43 -9.38 10.52
CA MET A 131 -1.61 -8.72 9.50
C MET A 131 -2.48 -7.93 8.51
N ALA A 132 -3.55 -8.55 7.99
CA ALA A 132 -4.49 -7.87 7.12
C ALA A 132 -5.13 -6.66 7.83
N GLY A 133 -5.48 -6.81 9.11
CA GLY A 133 -5.94 -5.72 9.97
C GLY A 133 -4.95 -4.55 10.04
N LEU A 134 -3.67 -4.82 10.34
CA LEU A 134 -2.62 -3.80 10.39
C LEU A 134 -2.49 -3.04 9.07
N ILE A 135 -2.54 -3.74 7.93
CA ILE A 135 -2.50 -3.13 6.60
C ILE A 135 -3.71 -2.22 6.37
N ILE A 136 -4.92 -2.72 6.68
CA ILE A 136 -6.17 -1.97 6.50
C ILE A 136 -6.19 -0.72 7.39
N ASP A 137 -5.82 -0.86 8.66
CA ASP A 137 -5.77 0.25 9.62
C ASP A 137 -4.75 1.30 9.20
N HIS A 138 -3.56 0.88 8.72
CA HIS A 138 -2.56 1.79 8.18
C HIS A 138 -3.10 2.58 6.97
N ILE A 139 -3.69 1.89 5.99
CA ILE A 139 -4.28 2.51 4.79
C ILE A 139 -5.38 3.50 5.20
N ASN A 140 -6.25 3.14 6.13
CA ASN A 140 -7.32 4.02 6.62
C ASN A 140 -6.76 5.28 7.31
N LYS A 141 -5.76 5.12 8.19
CA LYS A 141 -5.05 6.24 8.86
C LYS A 141 -4.49 7.23 7.83
N LYS A 142 -3.85 6.74 6.76
CA LYS A 142 -3.31 7.59 5.69
C LYS A 142 -4.43 8.26 4.88
N ARG A 143 -5.51 7.54 4.55
CA ARG A 143 -6.70 8.11 3.86
C ARG A 143 -7.37 9.22 4.65
N GLU A 144 -7.46 9.08 5.97
CA GLU A 144 -8.01 10.11 6.86
C GLU A 144 -7.14 11.37 6.85
N LYS A 145 -5.82 11.22 6.98
CA LYS A 145 -4.86 12.34 6.89
C LYS A 145 -4.94 13.09 5.55
N LEU A 146 -5.17 12.36 4.45
CA LEU A 146 -5.37 12.92 3.12
C LEU A 146 -6.79 13.49 2.88
N GLY A 147 -7.73 13.32 3.80
CA GLY A 147 -9.11 13.78 3.63
C GLY A 147 -9.93 13.00 2.59
N ILE A 148 -9.56 11.75 2.31
CA ILE A 148 -10.21 10.85 1.32
C ILE A 148 -10.83 9.59 1.94
N SER A 149 -11.07 9.62 3.25
CA SER A 149 -11.73 8.53 3.99
C SER A 149 -13.24 8.47 3.75
N LYS A 150 -13.87 9.58 3.35
CA LYS A 150 -15.31 9.65 3.08
C LYS A 150 -15.56 9.77 1.58
N ALA A 151 -16.61 9.09 1.11
CA ALA A 151 -17.11 9.30 -0.24
C ALA A 151 -17.59 10.74 -0.37
N LYS A 152 -16.93 11.53 -1.23
CA LYS A 152 -17.47 12.82 -1.66
C LYS A 152 -18.60 12.54 -2.64
N GLU A 153 -19.67 13.32 -2.54
CA GLU A 153 -20.76 13.27 -3.50
C GLU A 153 -20.20 13.52 -4.90
N ARG A 154 -20.53 12.63 -5.85
CA ARG A 154 -20.07 12.77 -7.24
C ARG A 154 -20.83 13.94 -7.87
N VAL A 155 -20.30 15.15 -7.73
CA VAL A 155 -20.85 16.34 -8.41
C VAL A 155 -20.41 16.27 -9.87
N LEU A 156 -21.37 16.07 -10.77
CA LEU A 156 -21.17 16.28 -12.19
C LEU A 156 -21.03 17.78 -12.42
N TYR A 157 -19.79 18.24 -12.53
CA TYR A 157 -19.49 19.64 -12.85
C TYR A 157 -20.01 19.96 -14.25
N ASP A 158 -21.07 20.75 -14.32
CA ASP A 158 -21.56 21.32 -15.57
C ASP A 158 -20.60 22.42 -16.10
N MET A 159 -20.84 22.86 -17.33
CA MET A 159 -20.01 23.88 -17.99
C MET A 159 -19.99 25.23 -17.24
N GLY A 160 -21.02 25.54 -16.45
CA GLY A 160 -21.09 26.76 -15.63
C GLY A 160 -20.20 26.65 -14.40
N MET A 161 -20.24 25.51 -13.70
CA MET A 161 -19.41 25.24 -12.53
C MET A 161 -17.92 25.17 -12.89
N ARG A 162 -17.58 24.66 -14.08
CA ARG A 162 -16.18 24.65 -14.58
C ARG A 162 -15.62 26.04 -14.85
N ARG A 163 -16.48 27.00 -15.23
CA ARG A 163 -16.08 28.40 -15.49
C ARG A 163 -15.86 29.20 -14.20
N GLY A 164 -16.44 28.77 -13.08
CA GLY A 164 -16.31 29.42 -11.77
C GLY A 164 -15.18 28.88 -10.89
N LEU A 165 -14.43 27.88 -11.35
CA LEU A 165 -13.21 27.45 -10.68
C LEU A 165 -12.14 28.51 -10.96
N GLU A 166 -11.89 29.39 -9.99
CA GLU A 166 -10.70 30.24 -10.01
C GLU A 166 -9.46 29.35 -9.93
N ILE A 167 -8.55 29.53 -10.90
CA ILE A 167 -7.24 28.86 -10.96
C ILE A 167 -6.34 29.44 -9.87
#